data_AF-A0A969ZWL1-F1
#
_entry.id   AF-A0A969ZWL1-F1
#
_cell.length_a   1.000
_cell.length_b   1.000
_cell.length_c   1.000
_cell.angle_alpha   90.00
_cell.angle_beta   90.00
_cell.angle_gamma   90.00
#
_symmetry.space_group_name_H-M   'P 1'
#
loop_
_entity.id
_entity.type
_entity.pdbx_description
1 polymer ?
#
loop_
_entity_poly.entity_id
_entity_poly.type
_entity_poly.pdbx_seq_one_letter_code
_entity_poly.pdbx_strand_id
1 'polypeptide(L)'
;MVSGENDGAKGHTCGGDEIMGMESFYVTLLPESMEFCLQDGIRIVVGNSDIFEVDWEAVLSNRNFKICKKGSFLILDDCIEMQIVRNRECSAYIILTGCLSCFSESIKKMCSLIDCISNQVNKEVIIDILGETRKWENGVDSVIYESYIEKYNAFKNSFGDVKLLV
;
A
#
# COMPACT_ATOMS: atom_id res chain seq x y z
N MET A 1 7.63 -29.32 51.80
CA MET A 1 6.30 -29.14 51.19
C MET A 1 6.50 -28.45 49.86
N VAL A 2 6.25 -29.18 48.78
CA VAL A 2 6.10 -28.71 47.39
C VAL A 2 4.88 -27.77 47.39
N SER A 3 4.94 -26.56 46.84
CA SER A 3 4.60 -26.09 45.48
C SER A 3 4.15 -24.62 45.69
N GLY A 4 4.28 -23.66 44.78
CA GLY A 4 4.76 -23.64 43.42
C GLY A 4 4.71 -22.17 42.97
N GLU A 5 5.64 -21.79 42.11
CA GLU A 5 5.58 -20.58 41.31
C GLU A 5 4.28 -20.60 40.49
N ASN A 6 3.61 -19.46 40.37
CA ASN A 6 2.59 -19.30 39.34
C ASN A 6 2.96 -18.09 38.49
N ASP A 7 3.62 -18.41 37.37
CA ASP A 7 3.72 -17.60 36.18
C ASP A 7 2.33 -17.11 35.75
N GLY A 8 2.15 -15.80 35.73
CA GLY A 8 1.02 -15.14 35.07
C GLY A 8 1.40 -14.69 33.66
N ALA A 9 1.87 -15.61 32.83
CA ALA A 9 2.07 -15.36 31.40
C ALA A 9 0.74 -15.47 30.64
N LYS A 10 0.60 -14.58 29.64
CA LYS A 10 -0.31 -14.64 28.48
C LYS A 10 -1.77 -14.22 28.69
N GLY A 11 -2.03 -13.01 28.22
CA GLY A 11 -3.26 -12.64 27.53
C GLY A 11 -2.92 -12.01 26.17
N HIS A 12 -2.28 -12.77 25.27
CA HIS A 12 -2.30 -12.44 23.84
C HIS A 12 -3.71 -12.75 23.34
N THR A 13 -4.57 -11.75 23.32
CA THR A 13 -5.76 -11.81 22.48
C THR A 13 -5.34 -11.37 21.09
N CYS A 14 -5.00 -12.36 20.25
CA CYS A 14 -5.14 -12.27 18.80
C CYS A 14 -6.62 -11.95 18.53
N GLY A 15 -6.94 -10.66 18.47
CA GLY A 15 -8.28 -10.16 18.23
C GLY A 15 -8.38 -9.62 16.82
N GLY A 16 -9.29 -10.21 16.05
CA GLY A 16 -9.91 -9.61 14.87
C GLY A 16 -9.14 -9.82 13.57
N ASP A 17 -9.71 -10.63 12.69
CA ASP A 17 -9.58 -10.50 11.24
C ASP A 17 -10.18 -9.16 10.78
N GLU A 18 -9.67 -8.03 11.28
CA GLU A 18 -9.88 -6.73 10.67
C GLU A 18 -8.96 -6.66 9.46
N ILE A 19 -9.44 -7.25 8.38
CA ILE A 19 -9.05 -6.85 7.02
C ILE A 19 -9.28 -5.33 6.99
N MET A 20 -8.29 -4.53 6.59
CA MET A 20 -8.45 -3.08 6.41
C MET A 20 -9.54 -2.84 5.36
N GLY A 21 -10.77 -2.77 5.83
CA GLY A 21 -11.97 -2.69 5.02
C GLY A 21 -12.90 -1.69 5.66
N MET A 22 -12.75 -0.41 5.28
CA MET A 22 -13.88 0.45 4.90
C MET A 22 -13.48 1.88 4.52
N GLU A 23 -12.26 2.33 4.80
CA GLU A 23 -11.77 3.63 4.31
C GLU A 23 -10.27 3.53 3.99
N SER A 24 -9.94 3.13 2.76
CA SER A 24 -8.54 2.97 2.33
C SER A 24 -8.27 3.76 1.06
N PHE A 25 -7.01 4.15 0.89
CA PHE A 25 -6.51 4.75 -0.34
C PHE A 25 -5.39 3.88 -0.92
N TYR A 26 -5.26 3.92 -2.24
CA TYR A 26 -4.38 3.04 -3.01
C TYR A 26 -3.39 3.83 -3.85
N VAL A 27 -2.16 3.33 -3.92
CA VAL A 27 -1.13 3.81 -4.83
C VAL A 27 -0.53 2.60 -5.53
N THR A 28 -0.45 2.64 -6.86
CA THR A 28 0.18 1.56 -7.62
C THR A 28 1.55 2.01 -8.09
N LEU A 29 2.57 1.18 -7.88
CA LEU A 29 3.91 1.37 -8.42
C LEU A 29 4.13 0.40 -9.57
N LEU A 30 4.60 0.93 -10.68
CA LEU A 30 4.93 0.18 -11.89
C LEU A 30 6.37 0.47 -12.31
N PRO A 31 7.06 -0.48 -12.94
CA PRO A 31 8.27 -0.19 -13.70
C PRO A 31 8.00 0.79 -14.84
N GLU A 32 8.97 1.64 -15.21
CA GLU A 32 8.82 2.56 -16.35
C GLU A 32 8.57 1.85 -17.70
N SER A 33 8.95 0.58 -17.82
CA SER A 33 8.69 -0.26 -19.00
C SER A 33 7.28 -0.87 -19.04
N MET A 34 6.44 -0.57 -18.04
CA MET A 34 5.08 -1.05 -17.90
C MET A 34 4.10 0.10 -17.91
N GLU A 35 2.87 -0.15 -18.33
CA GLU A 35 1.83 0.88 -18.41
C GLU A 35 0.44 0.32 -18.13
N PHE A 36 -0.50 1.21 -17.81
CA PHE A 36 -1.91 0.89 -17.79
C PHE A 36 -2.49 1.02 -19.19
N CYS A 37 -3.20 -0.01 -19.64
CA CYS A 37 -4.03 0.06 -20.84
C CYS A 37 -5.49 -0.31 -20.54
N LEU A 38 -6.40 0.20 -21.35
CA LEU A 38 -7.83 -0.06 -21.25
C LEU A 38 -8.19 -1.20 -22.20
N GLN A 39 -8.63 -2.32 -21.65
CA GLN A 39 -9.17 -3.45 -22.41
C GLN A 39 -10.58 -3.76 -21.91
N ASP A 40 -11.58 -3.72 -22.79
CA ASP A 40 -12.98 -4.01 -22.47
C ASP A 40 -13.55 -3.17 -21.31
N GLY A 41 -13.10 -1.92 -21.20
CA GLY A 41 -13.50 -0.99 -20.12
C GLY A 41 -12.79 -1.25 -18.77
N ILE A 42 -11.82 -2.17 -18.73
CA ILE A 42 -11.05 -2.50 -17.54
C ILE A 42 -9.62 -1.99 -17.73
N ARG A 43 -9.08 -1.28 -16.72
CA ARG A 43 -7.64 -0.95 -16.68
C ARG A 43 -6.86 -2.20 -16.32
N ILE A 44 -5.96 -2.61 -17.21
CA ILE A 44 -5.03 -3.70 -16.99
C ILE A 44 -3.61 -3.17 -17.09
N VAL A 45 -2.68 -3.83 -16.41
CA VAL A 45 -1.25 -3.54 -16.50
C VAL A 45 -0.65 -4.40 -17.60
N VAL A 46 0.12 -3.79 -18.50
CA VAL A 46 0.87 -4.48 -19.58
C VAL A 46 2.32 -4.06 -19.57
N GLY A 47 3.15 -4.83 -20.26
CA GLY A 47 4.61 -4.64 -20.32
C GLY A 47 5.35 -5.72 -19.56
N ASN A 48 6.68 -5.66 -19.60
CA ASN A 48 7.55 -6.64 -18.98
C ASN A 48 8.70 -5.96 -18.22
N SER A 49 8.96 -6.44 -17.01
CA SER A 49 10.05 -5.97 -16.18
C SER A 49 10.33 -6.96 -15.05
N ASP A 50 11.58 -7.03 -14.64
CA ASP A 50 12.06 -7.81 -13.50
C ASP A 50 12.53 -6.94 -12.33
N ILE A 51 12.46 -5.60 -12.42
CA ILE A 51 13.03 -4.72 -11.38
C ILE A 51 12.38 -4.89 -10.01
N PHE A 52 11.13 -5.38 -9.96
CA PHE A 52 10.41 -5.68 -8.71
C PHE A 52 10.53 -7.14 -8.27
N GLU A 53 11.26 -8.00 -8.99
CA GLU A 53 11.59 -9.38 -8.61
C GLU A 53 12.68 -9.40 -7.54
N VAL A 54 12.34 -8.84 -6.37
CA VAL A 54 13.22 -8.64 -5.24
C VAL A 54 12.60 -9.26 -4.00
N ASP A 55 13.44 -9.78 -3.11
CA ASP A 55 13.01 -10.21 -1.78
C ASP A 55 12.68 -8.97 -0.92
N TRP A 56 11.47 -8.45 -1.09
CA TRP A 56 10.99 -7.25 -0.42
C TRP A 56 10.91 -7.40 1.10
N GLU A 57 10.63 -8.61 1.60
CA GLU A 57 10.62 -8.87 3.04
C GLU A 57 12.01 -8.66 3.64
N ALA A 58 13.05 -9.19 2.99
CA ALA A 58 14.44 -8.96 3.40
C ALA A 58 14.88 -7.50 3.23
N VAL A 59 14.57 -6.87 2.09
CA VAL A 59 14.94 -5.47 1.81
C VAL A 59 14.35 -4.52 2.84
N LEU A 60 13.05 -4.65 3.11
CA LEU A 60 12.33 -3.75 4.03
C LEU A 60 12.76 -3.99 5.48
N SER A 61 13.05 -5.23 5.87
CA SER A 61 13.56 -5.55 7.21
C SER A 61 14.91 -4.88 7.47
N ASN A 62 15.79 -4.85 6.47
CA ASN A 62 17.09 -4.17 6.55
C ASN A 62 16.97 -2.63 6.60
N ARG A 63 15.78 -2.09 6.34
CA ARG A 63 15.48 -0.65 6.34
C ARG A 63 14.64 -0.20 7.53
N ASN A 64 14.57 -1.05 8.57
CA ASN A 64 13.86 -0.79 9.84
C ASN A 64 12.33 -0.67 9.72
N PHE A 65 11.72 -1.24 8.68
CA PHE A 65 10.27 -1.42 8.69
C PHE A 65 9.89 -2.57 9.61
N LYS A 66 8.85 -2.38 10.43
CA LYS A 66 8.22 -3.51 11.14
C LYS A 66 7.33 -4.23 10.15
N ILE A 67 7.63 -5.50 9.87
CA ILE A 67 6.89 -6.29 8.88
C ILE A 67 6.05 -7.37 9.57
N CYS A 68 4.78 -7.45 9.21
CA CYS A 68 3.90 -8.55 9.54
C CYS A 68 3.35 -9.14 8.24
N LYS A 69 3.71 -10.39 7.93
CA LYS A 69 3.22 -11.09 6.75
C LYS A 69 1.86 -11.72 7.02
N LYS A 70 0.87 -11.43 6.17
CA LYS A 70 -0.46 -12.06 6.21
C LYS A 70 -0.83 -12.55 4.82
N GLY A 71 -0.85 -13.86 4.63
CA GLY A 71 -1.15 -14.46 3.33
C GLY A 71 -0.22 -13.96 2.23
N SER A 72 -0.78 -13.27 1.23
CA SER A 72 -0.08 -12.74 0.06
C SER A 72 0.39 -11.29 0.19
N PHE A 73 0.24 -10.66 1.35
CA PHE A 73 0.58 -9.25 1.56
C PHE A 73 1.47 -9.03 2.79
N LEU A 74 2.18 -7.91 2.77
CA LEU A 74 3.01 -7.42 3.86
C LEU A 74 2.31 -6.24 4.53
N ILE A 75 2.12 -6.29 5.84
CA ILE A 75 1.73 -5.14 6.65
C ILE A 75 3.01 -4.50 7.18
N LEU A 76 3.19 -3.21 6.90
CA LEU A 76 4.37 -2.42 7.23
C LEU A 76 4.00 -1.36 8.27
N ASP A 77 4.74 -1.34 9.37
CA ASP A 77 4.54 -0.44 10.52
C ASP A 77 3.09 -0.41 11.06
N ASP A 78 2.37 -1.53 10.90
CA ASP A 78 0.93 -1.66 11.22
C ASP A 78 0.03 -0.60 10.54
N CYS A 79 0.51 0.02 9.45
CA CYS A 79 -0.11 1.20 8.84
C CYS A 79 -0.35 1.06 7.33
N ILE A 80 0.55 0.36 6.63
CA ILE A 80 0.49 0.22 5.17
C ILE A 80 0.47 -1.25 4.80
N GLU A 81 -0.44 -1.61 3.93
CA GLU A 81 -0.42 -2.91 3.28
C GLU A 81 0.27 -2.80 1.92
N MET A 82 1.22 -3.69 1.68
CA MET A 82 1.94 -3.83 0.42
C MET A 82 1.62 -5.19 -0.20
N GLN A 83 1.10 -5.16 -1.43
CA GLN A 83 0.84 -6.32 -2.26
C GLN A 83 1.76 -6.31 -3.47
N ILE A 84 2.32 -7.47 -3.80
CA ILE A 84 3.05 -7.68 -5.05
C ILE A 84 2.13 -8.49 -5.96
N VAL A 85 1.68 -7.86 -7.04
CA VAL A 85 0.75 -8.43 -8.01
C VAL A 85 1.48 -8.67 -9.31
N ARG A 86 0.99 -9.61 -10.13
CA ARG A 86 1.57 -9.93 -11.44
C ARG A 86 0.57 -9.64 -12.55
N ASN A 87 1.06 -9.08 -13.65
CA ASN A 87 0.28 -8.93 -14.87
C ASN A 87 0.19 -10.27 -15.64
N ARG A 88 -0.41 -10.24 -16.84
CA ARG A 88 -0.59 -11.45 -17.68
C ARG A 88 0.75 -12.00 -18.19
N GLU A 89 1.72 -11.12 -18.40
CA GLU A 89 3.10 -11.42 -18.77
C GLU A 89 3.94 -11.91 -17.57
N CYS A 90 3.30 -12.14 -16.42
CA CYS A 90 3.92 -12.56 -15.16
C CYS A 90 4.93 -11.55 -14.58
N SER A 91 4.94 -10.30 -15.04
CA SER A 91 5.78 -9.23 -14.49
C SER A 91 5.14 -8.59 -13.27
N ALA A 92 5.96 -8.32 -12.25
CA ALA A 92 5.50 -7.81 -10.97
C ALA A 92 5.23 -6.29 -10.99
N TYR A 93 4.22 -5.88 -10.23
CA TYR A 93 3.93 -4.50 -9.86
C TYR A 93 3.44 -4.45 -8.41
N ILE A 94 3.51 -3.28 -7.78
CA ILE A 94 3.24 -3.14 -6.34
C ILE A 94 1.97 -2.32 -6.15
N ILE A 95 1.06 -2.79 -5.30
CA ILE A 95 -0.08 -2.02 -4.81
C ILE A 95 0.17 -1.72 -3.33
N LEU A 96 0.12 -0.43 -2.99
CA LEU A 96 0.18 0.06 -1.63
C LEU A 96 -1.20 0.52 -1.21
N THR A 97 -1.64 0.07 -0.03
CA THR A 97 -2.91 0.44 0.57
C THR A 97 -2.65 1.11 1.91
N GLY A 98 -3.16 2.34 2.08
CA GLY A 98 -3.09 3.09 3.32
C GLY A 98 -4.49 3.30 3.92
N CYS A 99 -4.53 3.63 5.21
CA CYS A 99 -5.78 3.89 5.93
C CYS A 99 -6.18 5.38 5.83
N LEU A 100 -7.42 5.66 5.44
CA LEU A 100 -7.97 7.02 5.40
C LEU A 100 -8.25 7.57 6.81
N SER A 101 -8.58 6.73 7.79
CA SER A 101 -8.83 7.19 9.16
C SER A 101 -7.57 7.79 9.83
N CYS A 102 -6.36 7.42 9.36
CA CYS A 102 -5.08 8.04 9.72
C CYS A 102 -4.32 8.57 8.49
N PHE A 103 -5.05 9.23 7.57
CA PHE A 103 -4.57 9.58 6.23
C PHE A 103 -3.20 10.28 6.20
N SER A 104 -3.00 11.35 7.00
CA SER A 104 -1.75 12.11 6.98
C SER A 104 -0.54 11.31 7.45
N GLU A 105 -0.70 10.42 8.42
CA GLU A 105 0.38 9.54 8.88
C GLU A 105 0.65 8.45 7.85
N SER A 106 -0.42 7.85 7.31
CA SER A 106 -0.34 6.85 6.24
C SER A 106 0.38 7.39 5.01
N ILE A 107 0.12 8.62 4.57
CA ILE A 107 0.83 9.24 3.44
C ILE A 107 2.32 9.37 3.74
N LYS A 108 2.70 9.91 4.92
CA LYS A 108 4.11 10.09 5.27
C LYS A 108 4.87 8.76 5.25
N LYS A 109 4.27 7.73 5.84
CA LYS A 109 4.81 6.37 5.83
C LYS A 109 4.88 5.81 4.41
N MET A 110 3.88 6.08 3.59
CA MET A 110 3.82 5.58 2.21
C MET A 110 4.86 6.24 1.34
N CYS A 111 5.06 7.55 1.44
CA CYS A 111 6.14 8.24 0.74
C CYS A 111 7.51 7.70 1.15
N SER A 112 7.73 7.45 2.45
CA SER A 112 8.98 6.83 2.93
C SER A 112 9.22 5.43 2.34
N LEU A 113 8.15 4.63 2.21
CA LEU A 113 8.19 3.32 1.60
C LEU A 113 8.46 3.40 0.09
N ILE A 114 7.76 4.28 -0.62
CA ILE A 114 7.96 4.51 -2.05
C ILE A 114 9.39 4.99 -2.31
N ASP A 115 9.93 5.90 -1.49
CA ASP A 115 11.34 6.32 -1.55
C ASP A 115 12.29 5.13 -1.42
N CYS A 116 12.02 4.23 -0.46
CA CYS A 116 12.81 3.03 -0.26
C CYS A 116 12.77 2.11 -1.50
N ILE A 117 11.58 1.86 -2.03
CA ILE A 117 11.35 1.04 -3.23
C ILE A 117 12.06 1.67 -4.44
N SER A 118 11.79 2.94 -4.72
CA SER A 118 12.38 3.68 -5.84
C SER A 118 13.90 3.67 -5.79
N ASN A 119 14.52 3.89 -4.62
CA ASN A 119 15.97 3.82 -4.50
C ASN A 119 16.53 2.40 -4.67
N GLN A 120 15.78 1.36 -4.26
CA GLN A 120 16.18 -0.03 -4.46
C GLN A 120 16.20 -0.43 -5.94
N VAL A 121 15.36 0.19 -6.78
CA VAL A 121 15.23 -0.10 -8.21
C VAL A 121 15.73 1.03 -9.12
N ASN A 122 16.74 1.78 -8.66
CA ASN A 122 17.39 2.85 -9.43
C ASN A 122 16.43 3.93 -9.97
N LYS A 123 15.30 4.16 -9.30
CA LYS A 123 14.26 5.13 -9.63
C LYS A 123 13.52 4.85 -10.94
N GLU A 124 13.58 3.62 -11.46
CA GLU A 124 12.86 3.19 -12.66
C GLU A 124 11.38 2.88 -12.35
N VAL A 125 10.70 3.79 -11.64
CA VAL A 125 9.33 3.63 -11.14
C VAL A 125 8.42 4.75 -11.62
N ILE A 126 7.24 4.37 -12.10
CA ILE A 126 6.07 5.25 -12.25
C ILE A 126 5.04 4.92 -11.18
N ILE A 127 4.26 5.94 -10.81
CA ILE A 127 3.27 5.89 -9.75
C ILE A 127 1.92 6.24 -10.34
N ASP A 128 0.92 5.39 -10.12
CA ASP A 128 -0.46 5.66 -10.46
C ASP A 128 -1.29 5.91 -9.21
N ILE A 129 -1.95 7.07 -9.21
CA ILE A 129 -2.83 7.52 -8.15
C ILE A 129 -4.19 7.75 -8.80
N LEU A 130 -5.14 6.84 -8.57
CA LEU A 130 -6.52 6.98 -9.01
C LEU A 130 -6.72 7.26 -10.51
N GLY A 131 -5.87 6.69 -11.38
CA GLY A 131 -5.92 6.92 -12.82
C GLY A 131 -4.88 7.91 -13.35
N GLU A 132 -4.23 8.64 -12.46
CA GLU A 132 -3.20 9.60 -12.83
C GLU A 132 -1.81 8.99 -12.65
N THR A 133 -1.15 8.70 -13.77
CA THR A 133 0.20 8.15 -13.80
C THR A 133 1.23 9.28 -13.83
N ARG A 134 2.22 9.23 -12.95
CA ARG A 134 3.32 10.20 -12.85
C ARG A 134 4.65 9.48 -12.59
N LYS A 135 5.75 10.11 -12.97
CA LYS A 135 7.10 9.63 -12.60
C LYS A 135 7.38 9.90 -11.13
N TRP A 136 8.26 9.10 -10.52
CA TRP A 136 8.75 9.39 -9.17
C TRP A 136 9.60 10.66 -9.14
N GLU A 137 9.06 11.74 -8.59
CA GLU A 137 9.73 13.02 -8.40
C GLU A 137 9.49 13.52 -6.95
N ASN A 138 10.30 14.46 -6.48
CA ASN A 138 10.11 15.04 -5.14
C ASN A 138 8.71 15.70 -5.04
N GLY A 139 7.92 15.35 -4.01
CA GLY A 139 6.59 15.96 -3.77
C GLY A 139 5.38 15.08 -4.08
N VAL A 140 5.53 13.75 -4.15
CA VAL A 140 4.39 12.84 -4.35
C VAL A 140 3.41 12.82 -3.17
N ASP A 141 3.85 13.21 -1.96
CA ASP A 141 2.99 13.34 -0.79
C ASP A 141 1.84 14.32 -1.03
N SER A 142 2.12 15.50 -1.59
CA SER A 142 1.08 16.48 -1.92
C SER A 142 0.15 15.96 -3.01
N VAL A 143 0.68 15.23 -4.00
CA VAL A 143 -0.13 14.64 -5.08
C VAL A 143 -1.10 13.60 -4.51
N ILE A 144 -0.62 12.64 -3.71
CA ILE A 144 -1.50 11.64 -3.07
C ILE A 144 -2.56 12.35 -2.23
N TYR A 145 -2.14 13.34 -1.44
CA TYR A 145 -3.06 14.08 -0.58
C TYR A 145 -4.15 14.80 -1.39
N GLU A 146 -3.75 15.57 -2.39
CA GLU A 146 -4.65 16.35 -3.25
C GLU A 146 -5.60 15.45 -4.05
N SER A 147 -5.09 14.39 -4.70
CA SER A 147 -5.92 13.47 -5.50
C SER A 147 -7.03 12.80 -4.68
N TYR A 148 -6.75 12.42 -3.43
CA TYR A 148 -7.75 11.77 -2.57
C TYR A 148 -8.68 12.78 -1.87
N ILE A 149 -8.17 13.94 -1.43
CA ILE A 149 -9.01 14.99 -0.83
C ILE A 149 -9.95 15.63 -1.85
N GLU A 150 -9.49 15.88 -3.08
CA GLU A 150 -10.33 16.40 -4.15
C GLU A 150 -11.51 15.45 -4.42
N LYS A 151 -11.23 14.15 -4.57
CA LYS A 151 -12.30 13.15 -4.80
C LYS A 151 -13.21 12.98 -3.59
N TYR A 152 -12.66 13.01 -2.37
CA TYR A 152 -13.48 13.01 -1.15
C TYR A 152 -14.42 14.21 -1.10
N ASN A 153 -13.92 15.42 -1.39
CA ASN A 153 -14.72 16.63 -1.44
C ASN A 153 -15.77 16.58 -2.56
N ALA A 154 -15.42 16.08 -3.75
CA ALA A 154 -16.35 15.90 -4.86
C ALA A 154 -17.48 14.91 -4.51
N PHE A 155 -17.15 13.81 -3.84
CA PHE A 155 -18.13 12.84 -3.34
C PHE A 155 -19.06 13.49 -2.30
N LYS A 156 -18.50 14.14 -1.28
CA LYS A 156 -19.26 14.82 -0.23
C LYS A 156 -20.17 15.92 -0.79
N ASN A 157 -19.70 16.68 -1.78
CA ASN A 157 -20.50 17.72 -2.43
C ASN A 157 -21.64 17.13 -3.28
N SER A 158 -21.41 15.99 -3.93
CA SER A 158 -22.37 15.37 -4.85
C SER A 158 -23.45 14.57 -4.12
N PHE A 159 -23.10 13.93 -3.00
CA PHE A 159 -24.00 13.01 -2.29
C PHE A 159 -24.37 13.51 -0.88
N GLY A 160 -23.70 14.53 -0.34
CA GLY A 160 -23.85 14.95 1.05
C GLY A 160 -23.17 13.98 2.02
N ASP A 161 -23.52 14.07 3.31
CA ASP A 161 -23.08 13.12 4.33
C ASP A 161 -23.91 11.81 4.24
N VAL A 162 -23.67 11.02 3.19
CA VAL A 162 -24.26 9.67 3.09
C VAL A 162 -23.50 8.75 4.03
N LYS A 163 -24.06 8.50 5.21
CA LYS A 163 -23.67 7.35 6.01
C LYS A 163 -24.29 6.10 5.40
N LEU A 164 -23.48 5.23 4.80
CA LEU A 164 -23.88 3.86 4.55
C LEU A 164 -24.09 3.22 5.93
N LEU A 165 -25.36 2.99 6.28
CA LEU A 165 -25.72 2.19 7.45
C LEU A 165 -25.20 0.77 7.19
N VAL A 166 -24.18 0.36 7.96
CA VAL A 166 -23.72 -1.04 8.07
C VAL A 166 -24.57 -1.73 9.13
#